data_AF-A0A438K9P4-F1
#
_entry.id   AF-A0A438K9P4-F1
#
_cell.length_a   1.000
_cell.length_b   1.000
_cell.length_c   1.000
_cell.angle_alpha   90.00
_cell.angle_beta   90.00
_cell.angle_gamma   90.00
#
_symmetry.space_group_name_H-M   'P 1'
#
loop_
_entity.id
_entity.type
_entity.pdbx_description
1 polymer ?
#
loop_
_entity_poly.entity_id
_entity_poly.type
_entity_poly.pdbx_seq_one_letter_code
_entity_poly.pdbx_strand_id
1 'polypeptide(L)'
;MGKTTSSSGGKQGLGWMEWLRGWLYVIYEMLFQRISASHLQNPLPLPPLHDLTCIITGSTSGIGLQIARQLAEAGAHVVMAVRNSKAANDLIQKWQSEWSGKGLPLNIEVMELDLLSLDSVARFCEAWNARSAPLHVLINNAGIFSIGEPQKFSKDGYEEHMQVNHLAPALLSILLLPSLIRGSPSRIVNVNSVMHYIGFVDTEDMNVVSGKRKYTSLVGYSSSKLAQVWRKWGLGRSGVLRQRDPLSPYLFVIAMEALSYLLTRAVCGGFLSACQVRGRGGEGVKVSHLLFVDDTLIFCEAWEEQMTFLCWLLMWFEVIFGLKANMDKSELILVGRVENVDDLACDLGCKVGSLPSTYLGMPLGAPFNSVVAWDGIDERF
;
A
#
# COMPACT_ATOMS: atom_id res chain seq x y z
N MET A 1 31.26 -4.98 42.68
CA MET A 1 32.02 -5.00 41.41
C MET A 1 31.46 -6.13 40.55
N GLY A 2 30.34 -5.89 39.89
CA GLY A 2 29.64 -6.88 39.06
C GLY A 2 29.29 -6.21 37.74
N LYS A 3 29.92 -6.67 36.66
CA LYS A 3 29.76 -6.13 35.30
C LYS A 3 28.35 -6.44 34.81
N THR A 4 27.57 -5.41 34.53
CA THR A 4 26.39 -5.46 33.67
C THR A 4 26.82 -5.82 32.26
N THR A 5 26.47 -7.03 31.81
CA THR A 5 26.55 -7.43 30.40
C THR A 5 25.38 -6.81 29.66
N SER A 6 25.68 -5.79 28.87
CA SER A 6 24.76 -5.20 27.89
C SER A 6 24.33 -6.28 26.88
N SER A 7 23.04 -6.58 26.79
CA SER A 7 22.49 -7.39 25.72
C SER A 7 22.63 -6.63 24.40
N SER A 8 23.48 -7.13 23.50
CA SER A 8 23.64 -6.64 22.14
C SER A 8 22.34 -6.81 21.37
N GLY A 9 21.80 -5.70 20.84
CA GLY A 9 20.66 -5.71 19.92
C GLY A 9 20.92 -6.61 18.71
N GLY A 10 20.03 -7.57 18.48
CA GLY A 10 20.07 -8.47 17.34
C GLY A 10 19.98 -7.70 16.03
N LYS A 11 20.93 -7.95 15.11
CA LYS A 11 20.94 -7.38 13.76
C LYS A 11 19.73 -7.90 12.98
N GLN A 12 18.71 -7.06 12.77
CA GLN A 12 17.59 -7.32 11.84
C GLN A 12 18.08 -7.15 10.39
N GLY A 13 18.83 -8.12 9.89
CA GLY A 13 19.21 -8.21 8.48
C GLY A 13 19.12 -9.63 7.97
N LEU A 14 19.12 -9.81 6.65
CA LEU A 14 19.26 -11.13 6.04
C LEU A 14 20.44 -11.85 6.68
N GLY A 15 20.24 -13.08 7.13
CA GLY A 15 21.34 -13.92 7.55
C GLY A 15 22.35 -14.06 6.40
N TRP A 16 23.62 -14.23 6.76
CA TRP A 16 24.71 -14.24 5.78
C TRP A 16 24.53 -15.33 4.71
N MET A 17 23.88 -16.45 5.05
CA MET A 17 23.56 -17.53 4.12
C MET A 17 22.45 -17.14 3.14
N GLU A 18 21.38 -16.50 3.61
CA GLU A 18 20.29 -16.02 2.76
C GLU A 18 20.78 -14.95 1.79
N TRP A 19 21.63 -14.03 2.27
CA TRP A 19 22.25 -13.01 1.44
C TRP A 19 23.13 -13.61 0.35
N LEU A 20 23.99 -14.58 0.69
CA LEU A 20 24.84 -15.28 -0.28
C LEU A 20 24.00 -16.05 -1.31
N ARG A 21 22.93 -16.72 -0.86
CA ARG A 21 22.00 -17.44 -1.75
C ARG A 21 21.30 -16.50 -2.73
N GLY A 22 20.90 -15.31 -2.28
CA GLY A 22 20.32 -14.29 -3.15
C GLY A 22 21.28 -13.88 -4.27
N TRP A 23 22.56 -13.65 -3.94
CA TRP A 23 23.58 -13.33 -4.94
C TRP A 23 23.87 -14.47 -5.91
N LEU A 24 23.93 -15.71 -5.43
CA LEU A 24 24.08 -16.88 -6.30
C LEU A 24 22.93 -16.97 -7.32
N TYR A 25 21.70 -16.67 -6.89
CA TYR A 25 20.54 -16.64 -7.78
C TYR A 25 20.63 -15.52 -8.83
N VAL A 26 21.04 -14.32 -8.43
CA VAL A 26 21.25 -13.19 -9.35
C VAL A 26 22.30 -13.53 -10.41
N ILE A 27 23.44 -14.12 -10.01
CA ILE A 27 24.51 -14.54 -10.92
C ILE A 27 24.01 -15.62 -11.87
N TYR A 28 23.27 -16.61 -11.35
CA TYR A 28 22.68 -17.67 -12.15
C TYR A 28 21.74 -17.11 -13.22
N GLU A 29 20.79 -16.25 -12.85
CA GLU A 29 19.88 -15.60 -13.81
C GLU A 29 20.67 -14.79 -14.84
N MET A 30 21.64 -13.97 -14.43
CA MET A 30 22.46 -13.19 -15.37
C MET A 30 23.18 -14.05 -16.42
N LEU A 31 23.70 -15.22 -16.01
CA LEU A 31 24.46 -16.11 -16.90
C LEU A 31 23.55 -16.96 -17.80
N PHE A 32 22.43 -17.46 -17.28
CA PHE A 32 21.62 -18.49 -17.93
C PHE A 32 20.29 -17.99 -18.50
N GLN A 33 19.87 -16.75 -18.23
CA GLN A 33 18.61 -16.21 -18.75
C GLN A 33 18.57 -16.21 -20.29
N ARG A 34 19.68 -15.87 -20.96
CA ARG A 34 19.75 -15.86 -22.42
C ARG A 34 19.59 -17.26 -23.03
N ILE A 35 20.15 -18.27 -22.37
CA ILE A 35 20.03 -19.67 -22.80
C ILE A 35 18.59 -20.14 -22.56
N SER A 36 18.04 -19.85 -21.39
CA SER A 36 16.67 -20.20 -21.03
C SER A 36 15.64 -19.57 -21.97
N ALA A 37 15.87 -18.34 -22.42
CA ALA A 37 15.00 -17.62 -23.35
C ALA A 37 15.27 -17.92 -24.84
N SER A 38 16.28 -18.74 -25.17
CA SER A 38 16.68 -19.00 -26.57
C SER A 38 15.62 -19.67 -27.43
N HIS A 39 14.65 -20.34 -26.80
CA HIS A 39 13.52 -20.99 -27.47
C HIS A 39 12.42 -20.01 -27.87
N LEU A 40 12.44 -18.77 -27.37
CA LEU A 40 11.44 -17.76 -27.69
C LEU A 40 11.72 -17.13 -29.06
N GLN A 41 10.68 -17.01 -29.87
CA GLN A 41 10.77 -16.29 -31.14
C GLN A 41 11.07 -14.80 -30.89
N ASN A 42 11.95 -14.23 -31.70
CA ASN A 42 12.30 -12.81 -31.66
C ASN A 42 12.30 -12.25 -33.10
N PRO A 43 11.38 -11.35 -33.46
CA PRO A 43 10.35 -10.75 -32.61
C PRO A 43 9.22 -11.72 -32.26
N LEU A 44 8.62 -11.55 -31.07
CA LEU A 44 7.44 -12.28 -30.66
C LEU A 44 6.19 -11.53 -31.17
N PRO A 45 5.48 -12.02 -32.20
CA PRO A 45 4.33 -11.32 -32.74
C PRO A 45 3.20 -11.30 -31.71
N LEU A 46 2.64 -10.11 -31.45
CA LEU A 46 1.48 -9.95 -30.58
C LEU A 46 0.18 -10.22 -31.37
N PRO A 47 -0.84 -10.81 -30.73
CA PRO A 47 -2.17 -10.87 -31.34
C PRO A 47 -2.75 -9.45 -31.49
N PRO A 48 -3.74 -9.22 -32.37
CA PRO A 48 -4.41 -7.93 -32.50
C PRO A 48 -5.07 -7.49 -31.19
N LEU A 49 -4.91 -6.21 -30.81
CA LEU A 49 -5.35 -5.65 -29.52
C LEU A 49 -6.27 -4.42 -29.68
N HIS A 50 -7.03 -4.32 -30.77
CA HIS A 50 -7.75 -3.11 -31.20
C HIS A 50 -8.71 -2.46 -30.17
N ASP A 51 -9.22 -3.23 -29.21
CA ASP A 51 -10.17 -2.75 -28.19
C ASP A 51 -9.56 -2.63 -26.78
N LEU A 52 -8.25 -2.83 -26.65
CA LEU A 52 -7.57 -2.76 -25.36
C LEU A 52 -6.96 -1.39 -25.12
N THR A 53 -7.08 -0.94 -23.87
CA THR A 53 -6.51 0.32 -23.39
C THR A 53 -5.42 -0.01 -22.39
N CYS A 54 -4.22 0.48 -22.66
CA CYS A 54 -3.01 0.17 -21.92
C CYS A 54 -2.36 1.46 -21.41
N ILE A 55 -2.21 1.62 -20.10
CA ILE A 55 -1.38 2.69 -19.50
C ILE A 55 -0.01 2.10 -19.17
N ILE A 56 1.05 2.78 -19.61
CA ILE A 56 2.43 2.32 -19.42
C ILE A 56 3.24 3.45 -18.79
N THR A 57 3.80 3.21 -17.61
CA THR A 57 4.67 4.18 -16.95
C THR A 57 6.10 4.09 -17.49
N GLY A 58 6.76 5.24 -17.68
CA GLY A 58 8.18 5.29 -18.04
C GLY A 58 8.46 4.73 -19.45
N SER A 59 7.63 5.11 -20.41
CA SER A 59 7.64 4.58 -21.78
C SER A 59 8.49 5.39 -22.78
N THR A 60 9.35 6.31 -22.32
CA THR A 60 10.23 7.11 -23.19
C THR A 60 11.60 6.47 -23.45
N SER A 61 11.96 5.38 -22.76
CA SER A 61 13.23 4.68 -22.99
C SER A 61 13.16 3.20 -22.58
N GLY A 62 14.18 2.44 -22.97
CA GLY A 62 14.40 1.07 -22.52
C GLY A 62 13.22 0.13 -22.80
N ILE A 63 12.86 -0.66 -21.78
CA ILE A 63 11.81 -1.70 -21.86
C ILE A 63 10.44 -1.07 -22.12
N GLY A 64 10.08 -0.01 -21.39
CA GLY A 64 8.79 0.66 -21.52
C GLY A 64 8.54 1.23 -22.91
N LEU A 65 9.58 1.76 -23.56
CA LEU A 65 9.53 2.25 -24.94
C LEU A 65 9.14 1.15 -25.92
N GLN A 66 9.77 -0.02 -25.81
CA GLN A 66 9.50 -1.15 -26.71
C GLN A 66 8.13 -1.76 -26.45
N ILE A 67 7.70 -1.84 -25.18
CA ILE A 67 6.34 -2.28 -24.81
C ILE A 67 5.31 -1.34 -25.42
N ALA A 68 5.45 -0.02 -25.25
CA ALA A 68 4.51 0.96 -25.78
C ALA A 68 4.42 0.90 -27.31
N ARG A 69 5.57 0.80 -27.99
CA ARG A 69 5.63 0.67 -29.44
C ARG A 69 4.91 -0.59 -29.93
N GLN A 70 5.26 -1.76 -29.39
CA GLN A 70 4.68 -3.03 -29.84
C GLN A 70 3.18 -3.14 -29.55
N LEU A 71 2.70 -2.62 -28.42
CA LEU A 71 1.27 -2.58 -28.12
C LEU A 71 0.51 -1.66 -29.08
N ALA A 72 1.08 -0.51 -29.44
CA ALA A 72 0.49 0.41 -30.40
C ALA A 72 0.48 -0.19 -31.83
N GLU A 73 1.58 -0.83 -32.25
CA GLU A 73 1.68 -1.52 -33.54
C GLU A 73 0.71 -2.72 -33.63
N ALA A 74 0.40 -3.37 -32.49
CA ALA A 74 -0.64 -4.39 -32.38
C ALA A 74 -2.07 -3.82 -32.33
N GLY A 75 -2.22 -2.49 -32.36
CA GLY A 75 -3.50 -1.80 -32.46
C GLY A 75 -4.15 -1.37 -31.14
N ALA A 76 -3.52 -1.59 -29.99
CA ALA A 76 -4.05 -1.13 -28.70
C ALA A 76 -4.09 0.39 -28.60
N HIS A 77 -5.03 0.91 -27.81
CA HIS A 77 -4.96 2.29 -27.32
C HIS A 77 -3.90 2.38 -26.23
N VAL A 78 -2.79 3.07 -26.51
CA VAL A 78 -1.66 3.18 -25.59
C VAL A 78 -1.57 4.58 -25.00
N VAL A 79 -1.56 4.67 -23.67
CA VAL A 79 -1.28 5.90 -22.93
C VAL A 79 0.14 5.85 -22.37
N MET A 80 1.00 6.69 -22.92
CA MET A 80 2.36 6.89 -22.42
C MET A 80 2.33 7.80 -21.19
N ALA A 81 2.41 7.22 -19.99
CA ALA A 81 2.45 7.95 -18.73
C ALA A 81 3.90 8.29 -18.37
N VAL A 82 4.30 9.55 -18.59
CA VAL A 82 5.71 9.96 -18.54
C VAL A 82 5.90 11.36 -17.94
N ARG A 83 7.08 11.62 -17.41
CA ARG A 83 7.44 12.94 -16.85
C ARG A 83 7.69 14.00 -17.91
N ASN A 84 8.29 13.64 -19.05
CA ASN A 84 8.60 14.58 -20.13
C ASN A 84 7.67 14.31 -21.33
N SER A 85 6.53 14.99 -21.34
CA SER A 85 5.51 14.84 -22.38
C SER A 85 6.01 15.27 -23.76
N LYS A 86 6.90 16.27 -23.84
CA LYS A 86 7.46 16.73 -25.12
C LYS A 86 8.27 15.62 -25.80
N ALA A 87 9.19 14.99 -25.08
CA ALA A 87 9.99 13.90 -25.61
C ALA A 87 9.14 12.70 -26.04
N ALA A 88 8.04 12.38 -25.33
CA ALA A 88 7.13 11.33 -25.75
C ALA A 88 6.33 11.70 -27.01
N ASN A 89 5.90 12.96 -27.15
CA ASN A 89 5.22 13.41 -28.37
C ASN A 89 6.15 13.33 -29.59
N ASP A 90 7.41 13.74 -29.46
CA ASP A 90 8.41 13.63 -30.54
C ASP A 90 8.62 12.16 -30.96
N LEU A 91 8.62 11.22 -29.99
CA LEU A 91 8.68 9.78 -30.25
C LEU A 91 7.44 9.27 -30.99
N ILE A 92 6.24 9.69 -30.57
CA ILE A 92 4.99 9.30 -31.23
C ILE A 92 4.97 9.79 -32.68
N GLN A 93 5.37 11.03 -32.95
CA GLN A 93 5.45 11.56 -34.32
C GLN A 93 6.39 10.73 -35.18
N LYS A 94 7.55 10.36 -34.64
CA LYS A 94 8.50 9.47 -35.30
C LYS A 94 7.85 8.10 -35.59
N TRP A 95 7.19 7.48 -34.62
CA TRP A 95 6.53 6.18 -34.82
C TRP A 95 5.41 6.23 -35.84
N GLN A 96 4.59 7.29 -35.82
CA GLN A 96 3.53 7.46 -36.82
C GLN A 96 4.09 7.56 -38.24
N SER A 97 5.20 8.28 -38.43
CA SER A 97 5.85 8.36 -39.76
C SER A 97 6.45 7.01 -40.20
N GLU A 98 7.09 6.26 -39.29
CA GLU A 98 7.60 4.90 -39.55
C GLU A 98 6.48 3.87 -39.80
N TRP A 99 5.28 4.11 -39.29
CA TRP A 99 4.10 3.26 -39.42
C TRP A 99 3.22 3.58 -40.63
N SER A 100 3.47 4.73 -41.28
CA SER A 100 2.70 5.17 -42.44
C SER A 100 2.66 4.10 -43.55
N GLY A 101 1.46 3.76 -44.01
CA GLY A 101 1.23 2.76 -45.05
C GLY A 101 1.23 1.29 -44.58
N LYS A 102 1.39 1.01 -43.28
CA LYS A 102 1.38 -0.37 -42.73
C LYS A 102 0.05 -0.80 -42.12
N GLY A 103 -0.89 0.12 -41.94
CA GLY A 103 -2.20 -0.16 -41.35
C GLY A 103 -2.93 1.11 -40.91
N LEU A 104 -3.82 0.96 -39.93
CA LEU A 104 -4.47 2.10 -39.27
C LEU A 104 -3.43 2.94 -38.50
N PRO A 105 -3.64 4.26 -38.35
CA PRO A 105 -2.78 5.11 -37.52
C PRO A 105 -2.63 4.54 -36.10
N LEU A 106 -1.44 4.70 -35.51
CA LEU A 106 -1.21 4.22 -34.15
C LEU A 106 -2.13 4.97 -33.18
N ASN A 107 -2.87 4.23 -32.35
CA ASN A 107 -3.72 4.81 -31.32
C ASN A 107 -2.90 5.02 -30.05
N ILE A 108 -2.15 6.12 -29.99
CA ILE A 108 -1.22 6.39 -28.90
C ILE A 108 -1.29 7.85 -28.47
N GLU A 109 -1.36 8.08 -27.15
CA GLU A 109 -1.41 9.41 -26.53
C GLU A 109 -0.43 9.53 -25.37
N VAL A 110 -0.18 10.76 -24.93
CA VAL A 110 0.73 11.08 -23.82
C VAL A 110 -0.05 11.70 -22.68
N MET A 111 0.22 11.25 -21.46
CA MET A 111 -0.27 11.88 -20.25
C MET A 111 0.90 12.09 -19.27
N GLU A 112 0.92 13.27 -18.64
CA GLU A 112 2.01 13.63 -17.72
C GLU A 112 1.89 12.85 -16.41
N LEU A 113 2.97 12.19 -16.01
CA LEU A 113 3.07 11.48 -14.73
C LEU A 113 4.50 11.55 -14.20
N ASP A 114 4.68 12.21 -13.06
CA ASP A 114 5.93 12.17 -12.30
C ASP A 114 5.77 11.30 -11.04
N LEU A 115 6.39 10.12 -11.04
CA LEU A 115 6.36 9.20 -9.90
C LEU A 115 7.16 9.70 -8.68
N LEU A 116 7.96 10.77 -8.82
CA LEU A 116 8.60 11.43 -7.68
C LEU A 116 7.63 12.31 -6.86
N SER A 117 6.36 12.42 -7.27
CA SER A 117 5.34 13.20 -6.58
C SER A 117 4.02 12.44 -6.50
N LEU A 118 3.55 12.15 -5.28
CA LEU A 118 2.25 11.51 -5.07
C LEU A 118 1.08 12.40 -5.53
N ASP A 119 1.23 13.72 -5.41
CA ASP A 119 0.29 14.69 -5.99
C ASP A 119 0.18 14.55 -7.53
N SER A 120 1.31 14.38 -8.22
CA SER A 120 1.29 14.10 -9.66
C SER A 120 0.58 12.79 -10.00
N VAL A 121 0.72 11.76 -9.16
CA VAL A 121 0.00 10.49 -9.33
C VAL A 121 -1.50 10.69 -9.17
N ALA A 122 -1.92 11.42 -8.12
CA ALA A 122 -3.33 11.71 -7.87
C ALA A 122 -3.96 12.48 -9.05
N ARG A 123 -3.32 13.57 -9.50
CA ARG A 123 -3.78 14.36 -10.65
C ARG A 123 -3.89 13.55 -11.94
N PHE A 124 -2.92 12.67 -12.21
CA PHE A 124 -2.98 11.76 -13.36
C PHE A 124 -4.21 10.85 -13.28
N CYS A 125 -4.45 10.24 -12.12
CA CYS A 125 -5.58 9.32 -11.91
C CYS A 125 -6.92 10.05 -11.99
N GLU A 126 -7.03 11.24 -11.41
CA GLU A 126 -8.22 12.09 -11.51
C GLU A 126 -8.53 12.44 -12.97
N ALA A 127 -7.53 12.93 -13.71
CA ALA A 127 -7.68 13.26 -15.13
C ALA A 127 -8.08 12.04 -15.97
N TRP A 128 -7.50 10.86 -15.71
CA TRP A 128 -7.87 9.62 -16.40
C TRP A 128 -9.29 9.18 -16.05
N ASN A 129 -9.61 9.10 -14.76
CA ASN A 129 -10.91 8.63 -14.28
C ASN A 129 -12.05 9.57 -14.71
N ALA A 130 -11.81 10.87 -14.84
CA ALA A 130 -12.78 11.84 -15.36
C ALA A 130 -13.27 11.51 -16.78
N ARG A 131 -12.46 10.81 -17.58
CA ARG A 131 -12.85 10.35 -18.93
C ARG A 131 -13.87 9.21 -18.90
N SER A 132 -14.08 8.59 -17.73
CA SER A 132 -14.95 7.41 -17.55
C SER A 132 -14.65 6.25 -18.50
N ALA A 133 -13.43 6.22 -19.05
CA ALA A 133 -12.99 5.19 -19.98
C ALA A 133 -12.61 3.88 -19.26
N PRO A 134 -12.72 2.71 -19.93
CA PRO A 134 -12.20 1.44 -19.42
C PRO A 134 -10.67 1.39 -19.52
N LEU A 135 -10.02 0.81 -18.51
CA LEU A 135 -8.60 0.49 -18.51
C LEU A 135 -8.43 -1.04 -18.46
N HIS A 136 -7.75 -1.59 -19.47
CA HIS A 136 -7.59 -3.04 -19.59
C HIS A 136 -6.23 -3.51 -19.04
N VAL A 137 -5.17 -2.73 -19.25
CA VAL A 137 -3.82 -3.08 -18.78
C VAL A 137 -3.13 -1.87 -18.16
N LEU A 138 -2.67 -2.01 -16.91
CA LEU A 138 -1.74 -1.08 -16.28
C LEU A 138 -0.36 -1.72 -16.21
N ILE A 139 0.64 -1.11 -16.85
CA ILE A 139 2.03 -1.57 -16.83
C ILE A 139 2.87 -0.58 -16.01
N ASN A 140 3.12 -0.96 -14.76
CA ASN A 140 4.05 -0.27 -13.86
C ASN A 140 5.49 -0.64 -14.23
N ASN A 141 5.99 -0.01 -15.29
CA ASN A 141 7.33 -0.25 -15.83
C ASN A 141 8.37 0.76 -15.32
N ALA A 142 7.97 2.02 -15.11
CA ALA A 142 8.89 3.05 -14.68
C ALA A 142 9.63 2.64 -13.40
N GLY A 143 10.94 2.90 -13.41
CA GLY A 143 11.76 2.75 -12.23
C GLY A 143 13.08 3.50 -12.38
N ILE A 144 13.64 3.90 -11.24
CA ILE A 144 14.98 4.46 -11.16
C ILE A 144 15.96 3.42 -10.63
N PHE A 145 17.19 3.50 -11.13
CA PHE A 145 18.30 2.64 -10.77
C PHE A 145 19.57 3.49 -10.67
N SER A 146 19.68 4.25 -9.58
CA SER A 146 20.73 5.24 -9.38
C SER A 146 21.86 4.66 -8.52
N ILE A 147 22.60 3.67 -9.06
CA ILE A 147 23.72 3.06 -8.33
C ILE A 147 24.87 4.06 -8.14
N GLY A 148 25.41 4.14 -6.92
CA GLY A 148 26.56 4.97 -6.56
C GLY A 148 26.19 6.38 -6.10
N GLU A 149 24.92 6.78 -6.29
CA GLU A 149 24.42 8.08 -5.88
C GLU A 149 24.16 8.15 -4.36
N PRO A 150 24.27 9.34 -3.75
CA PRO A 150 23.88 9.55 -2.36
C PRO A 150 22.37 9.34 -2.17
N GLN A 151 21.97 9.15 -0.92
CA GLN A 151 20.55 9.09 -0.55
C GLN A 151 19.87 10.41 -0.92
N LYS A 152 18.75 10.31 -1.64
CA LYS A 152 17.92 11.44 -2.05
C LYS A 152 16.48 11.16 -1.62
N PHE A 153 15.75 12.23 -1.39
CA PHE A 153 14.36 12.18 -0.96
C PHE A 153 13.48 12.92 -1.95
N SER A 154 12.31 12.34 -2.21
CA SER A 154 11.24 13.00 -2.93
C SER A 154 10.70 14.21 -2.16
N LYS A 155 9.89 15.04 -2.83
CA LYS A 155 9.17 16.14 -2.17
C LYS A 155 8.18 15.64 -1.11
N ASP A 156 7.76 14.38 -1.23
CA ASP A 156 6.85 13.72 -0.28
C ASP A 156 7.59 13.15 0.95
N GLY A 157 8.92 13.29 1.02
CA GLY A 157 9.73 12.86 2.16
C GLY A 157 10.16 11.39 2.15
N TYR A 158 9.97 10.68 1.03
CA TYR A 158 10.37 9.28 0.87
C TYR A 158 11.68 9.14 0.09
N GLU A 159 12.46 8.11 0.41
CA GLU A 159 13.65 7.78 -0.37
C GLU A 159 13.26 7.53 -1.85
N GLU A 160 14.03 8.10 -2.79
CA GLU A 160 13.62 8.17 -4.20
C GLU A 160 13.37 6.79 -4.85
N HIS A 161 14.18 5.75 -4.56
CA HIS A 161 13.94 4.42 -5.11
C HIS A 161 12.63 3.83 -4.56
N MET A 162 12.39 3.95 -3.25
CA MET A 162 11.14 3.52 -2.63
C MET A 162 9.93 4.26 -3.17
N GLN A 163 10.03 5.58 -3.32
CA GLN A 163 8.99 6.43 -3.91
C GLN A 163 8.64 5.96 -5.32
N VAL A 164 9.61 5.97 -6.23
CA VAL A 164 9.37 5.79 -7.67
C VAL A 164 9.07 4.33 -8.00
N ASN A 165 9.80 3.40 -7.40
CA ASN A 165 9.64 1.99 -7.75
C ASN A 165 8.46 1.35 -6.99
N HIS A 166 8.14 1.78 -5.77
CA HIS A 166 7.17 1.07 -4.94
C HIS A 166 5.92 1.89 -4.60
N LEU A 167 6.07 3.04 -3.94
CA LEU A 167 4.94 3.79 -3.37
C LEU A 167 4.05 4.40 -4.46
N ALA A 168 4.63 5.16 -5.38
CA ALA A 168 3.87 5.82 -6.44
C ALA A 168 3.15 4.82 -7.37
N PRO A 169 3.77 3.71 -7.82
CA PRO A 169 3.05 2.67 -8.56
C PRO A 169 1.96 1.95 -7.76
N ALA A 170 2.08 1.85 -6.43
CA ALA A 170 1.01 1.34 -5.57
C ALA A 170 -0.21 2.25 -5.64
N LEU A 171 0.03 3.53 -5.37
CA LEU A 171 -1.01 4.54 -5.32
C LEU A 171 -1.70 4.63 -6.68
N LEU A 172 -0.92 4.66 -7.77
CA LEU A 172 -1.42 4.62 -9.15
C LEU A 172 -2.34 3.42 -9.38
N SER A 173 -1.93 2.23 -8.93
CA SER A 173 -2.73 1.01 -9.09
C SER A 173 -4.06 1.08 -8.34
N ILE A 174 -4.05 1.60 -7.10
CA ILE A 174 -5.24 1.73 -6.26
C ILE A 174 -6.20 2.78 -6.83
N LEU A 175 -5.69 3.96 -7.20
CA LEU A 175 -6.51 5.06 -7.70
C LEU A 175 -7.10 4.78 -9.10
N LEU A 176 -6.48 3.90 -9.89
CA LEU A 176 -7.00 3.45 -11.18
C LEU A 176 -7.95 2.25 -11.07
N LEU A 177 -8.19 1.68 -9.89
CA LEU A 177 -9.12 0.56 -9.69
C LEU A 177 -10.50 0.80 -10.33
N PRO A 178 -11.15 1.97 -10.21
CA PRO A 178 -12.44 2.20 -10.86
C PRO A 178 -12.39 2.01 -12.37
N SER A 179 -11.33 2.48 -13.03
CA SER A 179 -11.12 2.28 -14.48
C SER A 179 -10.78 0.84 -14.84
N LEU A 180 -10.00 0.16 -14.00
CA LEU A 180 -9.66 -1.25 -14.18
C LEU A 180 -10.88 -2.17 -14.03
N ILE A 181 -11.78 -1.87 -13.11
CA ILE A 181 -13.04 -2.61 -12.93
C ILE A 181 -13.93 -2.45 -14.16
N ARG A 182 -14.04 -1.22 -14.71
CA ARG A 182 -14.78 -0.97 -15.96
C ARG A 182 -14.20 -1.72 -17.16
N GLY A 183 -12.88 -1.84 -17.24
CA GLY A 183 -12.18 -2.57 -18.31
C GLY A 183 -12.01 -4.07 -18.04
N SER A 184 -12.80 -4.67 -17.14
CA SER A 184 -12.68 -6.09 -16.82
C SER A 184 -13.00 -6.96 -18.06
N PRO A 185 -12.18 -7.99 -18.37
CA PRO A 185 -11.03 -8.48 -17.61
C PRO A 185 -9.79 -7.59 -17.76
N SER A 186 -9.32 -7.04 -16.64
CA SER A 186 -8.15 -6.15 -16.60
C SER A 186 -6.97 -6.76 -15.85
N ARG A 187 -5.76 -6.24 -16.09
CA ARG A 187 -4.52 -6.73 -15.47
C ARG A 187 -3.59 -5.59 -15.07
N ILE A 188 -2.94 -5.76 -13.92
CA ILE A 188 -1.83 -4.92 -13.49
C ILE A 188 -0.52 -5.72 -13.63
N VAL A 189 0.42 -5.19 -14.39
CA VAL A 189 1.73 -5.77 -14.64
C VAL A 189 2.80 -4.90 -13.99
N ASN A 190 3.49 -5.43 -12.99
CA ASN A 190 4.60 -4.76 -12.33
C ASN A 190 5.93 -5.29 -12.88
N VAL A 191 6.75 -4.40 -13.45
CA VAL A 191 8.09 -4.76 -13.94
C VAL A 191 9.08 -4.75 -12.79
N ASN A 192 9.50 -5.94 -12.41
CA ASN A 192 10.42 -6.17 -11.30
C ASN A 192 11.85 -6.48 -11.78
N SER A 193 12.78 -6.64 -10.84
CA SER A 193 14.18 -6.98 -11.08
C SER A 193 14.61 -8.16 -10.22
N VAL A 194 15.52 -9.01 -10.72
CA VAL A 194 16.19 -10.06 -9.94
C VAL A 194 16.88 -9.54 -8.67
N MET A 195 17.20 -8.23 -8.62
CA MET A 195 17.79 -7.61 -7.43
C MET A 195 16.89 -7.66 -6.19
N HIS A 196 15.61 -8.02 -6.32
CA HIS A 196 14.75 -8.26 -5.16
C HIS A 196 15.25 -9.41 -4.26
N TYR A 197 15.99 -10.40 -4.79
CA TYR A 197 16.50 -11.54 -4.01
C TYR A 197 17.51 -11.16 -2.93
N ILE A 198 18.17 -10.01 -3.07
CA ILE A 198 19.15 -9.48 -2.11
C ILE A 198 18.60 -8.29 -1.32
N GLY A 199 17.36 -7.89 -1.59
CA GLY A 199 16.70 -6.77 -0.93
C GLY A 199 16.28 -7.08 0.50
N PHE A 200 16.07 -6.03 1.28
CA PHE A 200 15.55 -6.17 2.64
C PHE A 200 14.63 -4.99 2.96
N VAL A 201 13.39 -5.27 3.35
CA VAL A 201 12.43 -4.24 3.73
C VAL A 201 12.34 -4.20 5.25
N ASP A 202 12.81 -3.11 5.85
CA ASP A 202 12.49 -2.76 7.23
C ASP A 202 11.20 -1.93 7.19
N THR A 203 10.12 -2.45 7.77
CA THR A 203 8.80 -1.79 7.75
C THR A 203 8.77 -0.56 8.66
N GLU A 204 9.64 -0.50 9.66
CA GLU A 204 9.78 0.65 10.56
C GLU A 204 10.71 1.72 9.99
N ASP A 205 11.52 1.37 8.98
CA ASP A 205 12.53 2.26 8.40
C ASP A 205 12.71 2.05 6.89
N MET A 206 11.62 2.17 6.14
CA MET A 206 11.67 2.05 4.67
C MET A 206 12.53 3.13 4.01
N ASN A 207 12.70 4.27 4.68
CA ASN A 207 13.55 5.37 4.21
C ASN A 207 15.03 5.16 4.55
N VAL A 208 15.39 4.18 5.38
CA VAL A 208 16.78 3.92 5.83
C VAL A 208 17.39 5.16 6.50
N VAL A 209 16.67 5.75 7.46
CA VAL A 209 17.04 6.96 8.21
C VAL A 209 17.23 6.69 9.71
N SER A 210 16.79 5.53 10.22
CA SER A 210 16.88 5.19 11.65
C SER A 210 18.30 5.01 12.18
N GLY A 211 19.29 4.91 11.29
CA GLY A 211 20.67 4.58 11.64
C GLY A 211 20.92 3.10 11.95
N LYS A 212 19.87 2.25 12.02
CA LYS A 212 20.00 0.79 12.15
C LYS A 212 20.86 0.18 11.03
N ARG A 213 20.80 0.77 9.83
CA ARG A 213 21.60 0.39 8.66
C ARG A 213 22.09 1.64 7.93
N LYS A 214 23.32 1.61 7.44
CA LYS A 214 23.85 2.66 6.55
C LYS A 214 23.23 2.52 5.16
N TYR A 215 22.69 3.62 4.65
CA TYR A 215 22.16 3.66 3.28
C TYR A 215 23.26 3.38 2.25
N THR A 216 22.88 2.59 1.24
CA THR A 216 23.59 2.49 -0.04
C THR A 216 22.53 2.46 -1.14
N SER A 217 22.85 2.98 -2.32
CA SER A 217 21.93 2.93 -3.48
C SER A 217 21.49 1.52 -3.84
N LEU A 218 22.35 0.52 -3.61
CA LEU A 218 22.02 -0.88 -3.82
C LEU A 218 20.95 -1.35 -2.84
N VAL A 219 21.04 -0.96 -1.56
CA VAL A 219 20.01 -1.24 -0.56
C VAL A 219 18.71 -0.56 -0.96
N GLY A 220 18.70 0.76 -1.24
CA GLY A 220 17.48 1.47 -1.65
C GLY A 220 16.78 0.81 -2.85
N TYR A 221 17.54 0.51 -3.92
CA TYR A 221 16.99 -0.15 -5.09
C TYR A 221 16.48 -1.58 -4.83
N SER A 222 17.31 -2.44 -4.24
CA SER A 222 16.94 -3.85 -3.99
C SER A 222 15.75 -3.97 -3.03
N SER A 223 15.71 -3.14 -1.99
CA SER A 223 14.57 -3.03 -1.07
C SER A 223 13.31 -2.56 -1.79
N SER A 224 13.40 -1.58 -2.67
CA SER A 224 12.24 -1.10 -3.45
C SER A 224 11.66 -2.19 -4.38
N LYS A 225 12.53 -3.00 -5.00
CA LYS A 225 12.13 -4.12 -5.87
C LYS A 225 11.57 -5.30 -5.07
N LEU A 226 12.13 -5.57 -3.89
CA LEU A 226 11.53 -6.54 -2.97
C LEU A 226 10.14 -6.11 -2.51
N ALA A 227 9.97 -4.84 -2.15
CA ALA A 227 8.68 -4.29 -1.75
C ALA A 227 7.63 -4.45 -2.88
N GLN A 228 8.00 -4.26 -4.16
CA GLN A 228 7.10 -4.54 -5.30
C GLN A 228 6.61 -5.99 -5.36
N VAL A 229 7.51 -6.97 -5.17
CA VAL A 229 7.16 -8.40 -5.19
C VAL A 229 6.26 -8.73 -4.02
N TRP A 230 6.65 -8.26 -2.84
CA TRP A 230 5.93 -8.54 -1.61
C TRP A 230 4.46 -8.10 -1.70
N ARG A 231 4.19 -6.99 -2.38
CA ARG A 231 2.82 -6.57 -2.74
C ARG A 231 2.10 -7.51 -3.72
N LYS A 232 2.79 -8.04 -4.74
CA LYS A 232 2.18 -8.94 -5.75
C LYS A 232 1.61 -10.22 -5.13
N TRP A 233 2.22 -10.72 -4.06
CA TRP A 233 1.70 -11.87 -3.30
C TRP A 233 0.47 -11.52 -2.46
N GLY A 234 0.23 -10.24 -2.16
CA GLY A 234 -0.95 -9.78 -1.41
C GLY A 234 -2.18 -9.47 -2.27
N LEU A 235 -2.00 -9.18 -3.56
CA LEU A 235 -3.10 -8.91 -4.50
C LEU A 235 -3.49 -10.12 -5.36
N GLY A 236 -2.70 -11.19 -5.33
CA GLY A 236 -2.77 -12.32 -6.25
C GLY A 236 -3.56 -13.52 -5.74
N ARG A 237 -4.80 -13.34 -5.29
CA ARG A 237 -5.85 -14.38 -5.27
C ARG A 237 -7.19 -13.78 -4.82
N SER A 238 -8.07 -13.54 -5.77
CA SER A 238 -9.49 -13.32 -5.51
C SER A 238 -10.06 -14.56 -4.81
N GLY A 239 -10.49 -14.39 -3.56
CA GLY A 239 -11.18 -15.41 -2.77
C GLY A 239 -10.84 -15.31 -1.29
N VAL A 240 -11.53 -14.41 -0.57
CA VAL A 240 -11.71 -14.38 0.89
C VAL A 240 -10.41 -14.64 1.70
N LEU A 241 -9.71 -13.56 2.08
CA LEU A 241 -8.56 -13.64 2.98
C LEU A 241 -8.99 -14.23 4.34
N ARG A 242 -8.33 -15.31 4.76
CA ARG A 242 -8.46 -15.89 6.10
C ARG A 242 -7.27 -15.47 6.95
N GLN A 243 -7.50 -15.35 8.26
CA GLN A 243 -6.62 -14.85 9.34
C GLN A 243 -5.25 -15.57 9.52
N ARG A 244 -4.76 -16.34 8.53
CA ARG A 244 -3.50 -17.10 8.60
C ARG A 244 -2.52 -16.81 7.47
N ASP A 245 -2.79 -15.83 6.61
CA ASP A 245 -1.83 -15.43 5.57
C ASP A 245 -0.78 -14.44 6.12
N PRO A 246 0.52 -14.59 5.75
CA PRO A 246 1.61 -13.74 6.24
C PRO A 246 1.54 -12.27 5.78
N LEU A 247 0.53 -11.90 4.99
CA LEU A 247 0.23 -10.53 4.54
C LEU A 247 -1.04 -9.92 5.16
N SER A 248 -1.81 -10.72 5.93
CA SER A 248 -2.96 -10.24 6.71
C SER A 248 -2.61 -9.02 7.58
N PRO A 249 -1.43 -8.95 8.24
CA PRO A 249 -1.10 -7.80 9.08
C PRO A 249 -0.92 -6.48 8.31
N TYR A 250 -0.44 -6.52 7.06
CA TYR A 250 -0.11 -5.31 6.31
C TYR A 250 -1.30 -4.74 5.56
N LEU A 251 -2.16 -5.60 5.02
CA LEU A 251 -3.45 -5.16 4.49
C LEU A 251 -4.33 -4.64 5.63
N PHE A 252 -4.26 -5.28 6.80
CA PHE A 252 -4.88 -4.78 8.02
C PHE A 252 -4.32 -3.41 8.38
N VAL A 253 -3.00 -3.21 8.49
CA VAL A 253 -2.42 -1.89 8.81
C VAL A 253 -2.87 -0.81 7.82
N ILE A 254 -2.91 -1.07 6.51
CA ILE A 254 -3.38 -0.09 5.51
C ILE A 254 -4.88 0.21 5.67
N ALA A 255 -5.69 -0.83 5.87
CA ALA A 255 -7.13 -0.65 6.10
C ALA A 255 -7.39 0.09 7.42
N MET A 256 -6.65 -0.25 8.48
CA MET A 256 -6.73 0.37 9.79
C MET A 256 -6.25 1.83 9.75
N GLU A 257 -5.22 2.17 8.97
CA GLU A 257 -4.77 3.54 8.75
C GLU A 257 -5.85 4.37 8.02
N ALA A 258 -6.53 3.76 7.03
CA ALA A 258 -7.64 4.42 6.37
C ALA A 258 -8.85 4.61 7.30
N LEU A 259 -9.15 3.62 8.16
CA LEU A 259 -10.18 3.75 9.20
C LEU A 259 -9.83 4.87 10.19
N SER A 260 -8.57 4.93 10.64
CA SER A 260 -8.03 6.01 11.48
C SER A 260 -8.25 7.38 10.85
N TYR A 261 -7.95 7.50 9.56
CA TYR A 261 -8.16 8.73 8.81
C TYR A 261 -9.64 9.14 8.73
N LEU A 262 -10.54 8.19 8.45
CA LEU A 262 -11.99 8.43 8.41
C LEU A 262 -12.53 8.88 9.77
N LEU A 263 -12.13 8.21 10.86
CA LEU A 263 -12.52 8.57 12.23
C LEU A 263 -11.98 9.95 12.63
N THR A 264 -10.73 10.25 12.29
CA THR A 264 -10.14 11.57 12.53
C THR A 264 -10.88 12.67 11.76
N ARG A 265 -11.28 12.41 10.52
CA ARG A 265 -12.08 13.34 9.70
C ARG A 265 -13.48 13.55 10.29
N ALA A 266 -14.14 12.51 10.77
CA ALA A 266 -15.44 12.62 11.43
C ALA A 266 -15.36 13.48 12.70
N VAL A 267 -14.27 13.36 13.47
CA VAL A 267 -14.03 14.20 14.65
C VAL A 267 -13.74 15.65 14.27
N CYS A 268 -12.87 15.89 13.28
CA CYS A 268 -12.59 17.24 12.80
C CYS A 268 -13.82 17.94 12.21
N GLY A 269 -14.73 17.17 11.61
CA GLY A 269 -16.00 17.65 11.08
C GLY A 269 -17.10 17.85 12.13
N GLY A 270 -16.86 17.50 13.40
CA GLY A 270 -17.85 17.61 14.47
C GLY A 270 -18.92 16.52 14.48
N PHE A 271 -18.78 15.47 13.67
CA PHE A 271 -19.73 14.35 13.58
C PHE A 271 -19.50 13.30 14.68
N LEU A 272 -18.27 13.22 15.23
CA LEU A 272 -17.92 12.38 16.37
C LEU A 272 -17.16 13.23 17.41
N SER A 273 -17.39 12.98 18.69
CA SER A 273 -16.64 13.62 19.78
C SER A 273 -15.51 12.72 20.29
N ALA A 274 -14.28 13.24 20.32
CA ALA A 274 -13.14 12.54 20.89
C ALA A 274 -13.13 12.64 22.43
N CYS A 275 -12.73 11.56 23.11
CA CYS A 275 -12.54 11.56 24.56
C CYS A 275 -11.27 12.32 24.95
N GLN A 276 -11.35 13.20 25.94
CA GLN A 276 -10.17 13.93 26.43
C GLN A 276 -9.53 13.22 27.62
N VAL A 277 -8.35 12.66 27.40
CA VAL A 277 -7.56 11.96 28.42
C VAL A 277 -6.58 12.97 29.05
N ARG A 278 -6.76 13.28 30.33
CA ARG A 278 -5.90 14.21 31.07
C ARG A 278 -4.74 13.47 31.75
N GLY A 279 -3.51 13.89 31.46
CA GLY A 279 -2.33 13.47 32.22
C GLY A 279 -2.15 14.26 33.52
N ARG A 280 -1.24 13.82 34.40
CA ARG A 280 -0.89 14.53 35.66
C ARG A 280 -0.37 15.98 35.44
N GLY A 281 -0.03 16.36 34.20
CA GLY A 281 0.55 17.65 33.83
C GLY A 281 -0.40 18.69 33.21
N GLY A 282 -1.73 18.45 33.21
CA GLY A 282 -2.72 19.48 32.87
C GLY A 282 -3.10 19.61 31.38
N GLU A 283 -2.19 19.38 30.44
CA GLU A 283 -2.56 19.25 29.02
C GLU A 283 -3.07 17.83 28.72
N GLY A 284 -4.34 17.70 28.35
CA GLY A 284 -4.98 16.42 28.01
C GLY A 284 -5.00 16.17 26.50
N VAL A 285 -4.77 14.93 26.09
CA VAL A 285 -4.80 14.47 24.70
C VAL A 285 -6.23 14.07 24.33
N LYS A 286 -6.70 14.50 23.15
CA LYS A 286 -7.97 14.02 22.58
C LYS A 286 -7.74 12.70 21.85
N VAL A 287 -8.42 11.65 22.28
CA VAL A 287 -8.33 10.29 21.73
C VAL A 287 -9.72 9.91 21.23
N SER A 288 -9.84 9.67 19.93
CA SER A 288 -11.09 9.20 19.31
C SER A 288 -11.08 7.70 19.03
N HIS A 289 -9.91 7.10 18.85
CA HIS A 289 -9.79 5.67 18.61
C HIS A 289 -8.38 5.17 18.96
N LEU A 290 -8.27 3.88 19.26
CA LEU A 290 -7.02 3.15 19.45
C LEU A 290 -7.08 1.88 18.61
N LEU A 291 -6.08 1.69 17.75
CA LEU A 291 -6.00 0.53 16.86
C LEU A 291 -4.86 -0.36 17.34
N PHE A 292 -5.18 -1.62 17.62
CA PHE A 292 -4.19 -2.65 17.89
C PHE A 292 -4.43 -3.87 16.99
N VAL A 293 -3.43 -4.75 16.90
CA VAL A 293 -3.34 -5.86 15.93
C VAL A 293 -4.60 -6.74 15.85
N ASP A 294 -5.38 -6.84 16.94
CA ASP A 294 -6.61 -7.65 16.99
C ASP A 294 -7.86 -6.91 17.52
N ASP A 295 -7.71 -5.73 18.14
CA ASP A 295 -8.80 -5.00 18.80
C ASP A 295 -8.79 -3.51 18.40
N THR A 296 -9.99 -2.96 18.19
CA THR A 296 -10.19 -1.53 17.87
C THR A 296 -11.11 -0.91 18.91
N LEU A 297 -10.60 0.09 19.62
CA LEU A 297 -11.40 0.90 20.55
C LEU A 297 -11.78 2.20 19.87
N ILE A 298 -13.07 2.54 19.89
CA ILE A 298 -13.59 3.80 19.38
C ILE A 298 -14.24 4.53 20.55
N PHE A 299 -13.85 5.78 20.75
CA PHE A 299 -14.37 6.67 21.79
C PHE A 299 -15.29 7.70 21.14
N CYS A 300 -16.52 7.76 21.63
CA CYS A 300 -17.55 8.70 21.21
C CYS A 300 -18.47 9.00 22.39
N GLU A 301 -19.24 10.09 22.31
CA GLU A 301 -20.26 10.38 23.33
C GLU A 301 -21.53 9.56 23.07
N ALA A 302 -22.29 9.28 24.13
CA ALA A 302 -23.50 8.46 24.07
C ALA A 302 -24.71 9.24 23.55
N TRP A 303 -24.65 9.69 22.29
CA TRP A 303 -25.75 10.33 21.55
C TRP A 303 -26.15 9.47 20.34
N GLU A 304 -27.45 9.32 20.09
CA GLU A 304 -28.00 8.55 18.96
C GLU A 304 -27.47 9.03 17.59
N GLU A 305 -27.33 10.35 17.41
CA GLU A 305 -26.79 10.93 16.18
C GLU A 305 -25.35 10.49 15.92
N GLN A 306 -24.49 10.44 16.95
CA GLN A 306 -23.10 9.99 16.81
C GLN A 306 -23.01 8.49 16.49
N MET A 307 -23.89 7.67 17.07
CA MET A 307 -23.95 6.24 16.74
C MET A 307 -24.34 6.03 15.28
N THR A 308 -25.30 6.80 14.78
CA THR A 308 -25.71 6.74 13.37
C THR A 308 -24.56 7.11 12.43
N PHE A 309 -23.79 8.17 12.74
CA PHE A 309 -22.61 8.53 11.96
C PHE A 309 -21.52 7.44 12.00
N LEU A 310 -21.32 6.81 13.15
CA LEU A 310 -20.39 5.69 13.28
C LEU A 310 -20.82 4.49 12.44
N CYS A 311 -22.11 4.13 12.44
CA CYS A 311 -22.69 3.09 11.59
C CYS A 311 -22.44 3.38 10.11
N TRP A 312 -22.69 4.61 9.66
CA TRP A 312 -22.45 4.99 8.26
C TRP A 312 -20.97 4.96 7.90
N LEU A 313 -20.09 5.40 8.79
CA LEU A 313 -18.65 5.37 8.58
C LEU A 313 -18.14 3.93 8.44
N LEU A 314 -18.58 3.03 9.34
CA LEU A 314 -18.24 1.61 9.28
C LEU A 314 -18.78 0.96 8.01
N MET A 315 -20.04 1.24 7.63
CA MET A 315 -20.61 0.75 6.38
C MET A 315 -19.80 1.19 5.15
N TRP A 316 -19.43 2.48 5.06
CA TRP A 316 -18.59 2.96 3.96
C TRP A 316 -17.20 2.34 3.98
N PHE A 317 -16.61 2.15 5.16
CA PHE A 317 -15.34 1.44 5.32
C PHE A 317 -15.44 -0.02 4.81
N GLU A 318 -16.50 -0.75 5.18
CA GLU A 318 -16.74 -2.11 4.71
C GLU A 318 -16.87 -2.16 3.18
N VAL A 319 -17.60 -1.21 2.58
CA VAL A 319 -17.79 -1.13 1.12
C VAL A 319 -16.48 -0.83 0.40
N ILE A 320 -15.64 0.06 0.94
CA ILE A 320 -14.38 0.47 0.32
C ILE A 320 -13.32 -0.64 0.39
N PHE A 321 -13.20 -1.31 1.55
CA PHE A 321 -12.13 -2.28 1.80
C PHE A 321 -12.55 -3.74 1.62
N GLY A 322 -13.84 -4.02 1.42
CA GLY A 322 -14.37 -5.38 1.34
C GLY A 322 -14.18 -6.18 2.63
N LEU A 323 -13.97 -5.49 3.75
CA LEU A 323 -13.88 -6.04 5.10
C LEU A 323 -15.26 -5.97 5.77
N LYS A 324 -15.47 -6.76 6.82
CA LYS A 324 -16.71 -6.73 7.60
C LYS A 324 -16.37 -6.56 9.08
N ALA A 325 -16.94 -5.56 9.72
CA ALA A 325 -16.88 -5.38 11.16
C ALA A 325 -17.61 -6.56 11.83
N ASN A 326 -16.96 -7.18 12.80
CA ASN A 326 -17.52 -8.34 13.50
C ASN A 326 -18.34 -7.88 14.71
N MET A 327 -19.58 -7.45 14.45
CA MET A 327 -20.47 -6.93 15.48
C MET A 327 -20.86 -7.98 16.54
N ASP A 328 -20.79 -9.28 16.20
CA ASP A 328 -21.03 -10.37 17.16
C ASP A 328 -19.97 -10.45 18.27
N LYS A 329 -18.77 -9.92 17.99
CA LYS A 329 -17.63 -9.81 18.91
C LYS A 329 -17.41 -8.40 19.44
N SER A 330 -18.11 -7.39 18.91
CA SER A 330 -18.00 -6.02 19.38
C SER A 330 -18.88 -5.79 20.61
N GLU A 331 -18.36 -5.03 21.56
CA GLU A 331 -19.07 -4.67 22.78
C GLU A 331 -19.12 -3.15 22.95
N LEU A 332 -20.28 -2.62 23.31
CA LEU A 332 -20.45 -1.23 23.73
C LEU A 332 -20.27 -1.17 25.25
N ILE A 333 -19.21 -0.51 25.70
CA ILE A 333 -18.90 -0.34 27.13
C ILE A 333 -19.18 1.09 27.55
N LEU A 334 -19.98 1.24 28.59
CA LEU A 334 -20.35 2.54 29.12
C LEU A 334 -19.33 3.06 30.13
N VAL A 335 -19.06 4.36 30.05
CA VAL A 335 -18.26 5.08 31.02
C VAL A 335 -19.07 6.27 31.54
N GLY A 336 -19.70 6.11 32.71
CA GLY A 336 -20.57 7.13 33.32
C GLY A 336 -22.04 6.72 33.40
N ARG A 337 -22.95 7.70 33.57
CA ARG A 337 -24.40 7.48 33.53
C ARG A 337 -24.94 7.73 32.11
N VAL A 338 -25.55 6.71 31.51
CA VAL A 338 -26.20 6.76 30.18
C VAL A 338 -27.54 6.06 30.33
N GLU A 339 -28.64 6.71 29.92
CA GLU A 339 -30.00 6.23 30.18
C GLU A 339 -30.57 5.31 29.07
N ASN A 340 -30.05 5.39 27.83
CA ASN A 340 -30.59 4.65 26.66
C ASN A 340 -29.56 3.68 26.05
N VAL A 341 -29.02 2.78 26.85
CA VAL A 341 -27.90 1.92 26.45
C VAL A 341 -28.33 0.85 25.45
N ASP A 342 -29.44 0.19 25.73
CA ASP A 342 -29.92 -0.94 24.93
C ASP A 342 -30.31 -0.48 23.53
N ASP A 343 -30.90 0.72 23.40
CA ASP A 343 -31.25 1.33 22.12
C ASP A 343 -30.00 1.66 21.29
N LEU A 344 -28.97 2.27 21.90
CA LEU A 344 -27.70 2.58 21.23
C LEU A 344 -26.94 1.32 20.78
N ALA A 345 -26.97 0.25 21.60
CA ALA A 345 -26.36 -1.03 21.24
C ALA A 345 -27.13 -1.72 20.10
N CYS A 346 -28.47 -1.61 20.09
CA CYS A 346 -29.31 -2.08 19.01
C CYS A 346 -29.04 -1.33 17.69
N ASP A 347 -28.86 -0.02 17.73
CA ASP A 347 -28.55 0.80 16.54
C ASP A 347 -27.19 0.47 15.92
N LEU A 348 -26.19 0.19 16.76
CA LEU A 348 -24.87 -0.26 16.33
C LEU A 348 -24.86 -1.75 15.92
N GLY A 349 -25.77 -2.55 16.47
CA GLY A 349 -25.86 -3.99 16.25
C GLY A 349 -24.85 -4.80 17.08
N CYS A 350 -24.42 -4.30 18.23
CA CYS A 350 -23.42 -4.93 19.10
C CYS A 350 -23.99 -5.33 20.48
N LYS A 351 -23.19 -6.01 21.31
CA LYS A 351 -23.59 -6.38 22.68
C LYS A 351 -23.26 -5.27 23.67
N VAL A 352 -24.03 -5.14 24.74
CA VAL A 352 -23.68 -4.29 25.88
C VAL A 352 -22.66 -5.02 26.77
N GLY A 353 -21.49 -4.43 26.96
CA GLY A 353 -20.41 -4.92 27.83
C GLY A 353 -20.35 -4.17 29.17
N SER A 354 -19.58 -4.69 30.12
CA SER A 354 -19.39 -4.08 31.45
C SER A 354 -17.92 -4.07 31.87
N LEU A 355 -17.48 -3.04 32.60
CA LEU A 355 -16.16 -3.00 33.23
C LEU A 355 -16.14 -3.83 34.54
N PRO A 356 -15.01 -4.49 34.88
CA PRO A 356 -13.75 -4.54 34.13
C PRO A 356 -13.81 -5.53 32.96
N SER A 357 -13.29 -5.12 31.81
CA SER A 357 -13.19 -5.95 30.60
C SER A 357 -11.74 -6.32 30.32
N THR A 358 -11.48 -7.22 29.38
CA THR A 358 -10.12 -7.63 29.03
C THR A 358 -9.77 -7.08 27.65
N TYR A 359 -8.68 -6.32 27.54
CA TYR A 359 -8.13 -5.83 26.27
C TYR A 359 -6.66 -6.21 26.19
N LEU A 360 -6.28 -6.92 25.13
CA LEU A 360 -4.94 -7.49 24.96
C LEU A 360 -4.49 -8.40 26.13
N GLY A 361 -5.43 -9.06 26.80
CA GLY A 361 -5.16 -9.87 27.98
C GLY A 361 -4.92 -9.08 29.27
N MET A 362 -5.05 -7.75 29.25
CA MET A 362 -4.96 -6.88 30.42
C MET A 362 -6.36 -6.43 30.87
N PRO A 363 -6.61 -6.30 32.19
CA PRO A 363 -7.89 -5.84 32.68
C PRO A 363 -8.05 -4.32 32.47
N LEU A 364 -8.94 -3.93 31.57
CA LEU A 364 -9.44 -2.56 31.40
C LEU A 364 -10.42 -2.22 32.51
N GLY A 365 -10.19 -1.09 33.19
CA GLY A 365 -11.05 -0.60 34.27
C GLY A 365 -10.83 -1.27 35.62
N ALA A 366 -9.83 -2.15 35.76
CA ALA A 366 -9.44 -2.67 37.07
C ALA A 366 -8.76 -1.58 37.92
N PRO A 367 -9.01 -1.56 39.25
CA PRO A 367 -8.30 -0.65 40.15
C PRO A 367 -6.79 -0.86 40.09
N PHE A 368 -6.02 0.23 39.99
CA PHE A 368 -4.56 0.19 39.89
C PHE A 368 -3.87 -0.47 41.09
N ASN A 369 -4.60 -0.64 42.20
CA ASN A 369 -4.12 -1.23 43.46
C ASN A 369 -4.57 -2.68 43.68
N SER A 370 -5.28 -3.30 42.72
CA SER A 370 -5.82 -4.65 42.86
C SER A 370 -4.80 -5.72 42.52
N VAL A 371 -4.01 -6.18 43.49
CA VAL A 371 -2.97 -7.23 43.32
C VAL A 371 -3.53 -8.46 42.59
N VAL A 372 -4.72 -8.93 42.95
CA VAL A 372 -5.41 -10.08 42.32
C VAL A 372 -5.73 -9.85 40.84
N ALA A 373 -5.95 -8.61 40.41
CA ALA A 373 -6.22 -8.29 39.00
C ALA A 373 -4.94 -8.29 38.15
N TRP A 374 -3.77 -8.10 38.79
CA TRP A 374 -2.48 -8.01 38.11
C TRP A 374 -1.61 -9.29 38.27
N ASP A 375 -1.97 -10.20 39.19
CA ASP A 375 -1.20 -11.40 39.63
C ASP A 375 -1.05 -12.54 38.60
N GLY A 376 -1.15 -12.25 37.30
CA GLY A 376 -0.92 -13.21 36.22
C GLY A 376 -0.35 -12.58 34.94
N ILE A 377 0.00 -11.28 34.99
CA ILE A 377 0.55 -10.53 33.86
C ILE A 377 2.07 -10.70 33.78
N ASP A 378 2.77 -10.83 34.92
CA ASP A 378 4.23 -11.03 34.97
C ASP A 378 4.68 -12.37 34.35
N GLU A 379 3.81 -13.39 34.29
CA GLU A 379 4.15 -14.70 33.68
C GLU A 379 3.90 -14.77 32.17
N ARG A 380 3.28 -13.74 31.57
CA ARG A 380 2.84 -13.75 30.16
C ARG A 380 3.66 -12.86 29.21
N PHE A 381 4.64 -12.10 29.71
CA PHE A 381 5.48 -11.19 28.92
C PHE A 381 6.98 -11.50 29.02
#